data_AF-A0A6L9QNG6-F1
#
_entry.id   AF-A0A6L9QNG6-F1
#
_cell.length_a   1.000
_cell.length_b   1.000
_cell.length_c   1.000
_cell.angle_alpha   90.00
_cell.angle_beta   90.00
_cell.angle_gamma   90.00
#
_symmetry.space_group_name_H-M   'P 1'
#
loop_
_entity.id
_entity.type
_entity.pdbx_description
1 polymer ?
#
loop_
_entity_poly.entity_id
_entity_poly.type
_entity_poly.pdbx_seq_one_letter_code
_entity_poly.pdbx_strand_id
1 'polypeptide(L)'
;MYCLEAVAATEPVLRELAAGVPEARVVLLGQHLSLLPMTNALFDAVTVAGAPELDGFWKAPAGLGRLLAACSATGPAAYVEADYFGGTGTQSAQVWHAGKVVLGPLHKGEREMFAADGSPISQALRRLGAAKGDHVDEFDAVGLGRHRRTDDWLSP
;
A
#
# COMPACT_ATOMS: atom_id res chain seq x y z
N MET A 1 -15.59 2.22 -10.60
CA MET A 1 -14.53 2.95 -9.91
C MET A 1 -13.83 1.97 -8.96
N TYR A 2 -12.51 2.02 -8.87
CA TYR A 2 -11.69 1.31 -7.90
C TYR A 2 -10.76 2.34 -7.26
N CYS A 3 -10.78 2.47 -5.93
CA CYS A 3 -9.82 3.27 -5.18
C CYS A 3 -9.22 2.45 -4.04
N LEU A 4 -7.91 2.59 -3.86
CA LEU A 4 -7.16 1.96 -2.78
C LEU A 4 -6.06 2.92 -2.35
N GLU A 5 -5.99 3.22 -1.07
CA GLU A 5 -4.84 3.86 -0.43
C GLU A 5 -4.54 3.05 0.83
N ALA A 6 -3.35 2.47 0.94
CA ALA A 6 -3.06 1.56 2.04
C ALA A 6 -1.58 1.29 2.26
N VAL A 7 -1.25 0.88 3.49
CA VAL A 7 0.01 0.18 3.77
C VAL A 7 -0.23 -1.32 3.61
N ALA A 8 0.61 -1.99 2.84
CA ALA A 8 0.63 -3.45 2.71
C ALA A 8 1.92 -4.01 3.32
N ALA A 9 1.81 -4.99 4.20
CA ALA A 9 2.95 -5.70 4.80
C ALA A 9 2.46 -7.01 5.43
N THR A 10 3.36 -7.75 6.09
CA THR A 10 2.94 -8.84 6.97
C THR A 10 2.25 -8.30 8.22
N GLU A 11 1.41 -9.12 8.85
CA GLU A 11 0.68 -8.72 10.06
C GLU A 11 1.57 -8.17 11.19
N PRO A 12 2.74 -8.76 11.53
CA PRO A 12 3.60 -8.20 12.58
C PRO A 12 4.04 -6.76 12.31
N VAL A 13 4.41 -6.45 11.06
CA VAL A 13 4.83 -5.10 10.65
C VAL A 13 3.67 -4.11 10.75
N LEU A 14 2.47 -4.50 10.31
CA LEU A 14 1.29 -3.63 10.41
C LEU A 14 0.81 -3.44 11.84
N ARG A 15 0.96 -4.44 12.72
CA ARG A 15 0.66 -4.29 14.14
C ARG A 15 1.59 -3.31 14.84
N GLU A 16 2.87 -3.27 14.45
CA GLU A 16 3.82 -2.27 14.95
C GLU A 16 3.41 -0.85 14.51
N LEU A 17 3.06 -0.68 13.24
CA LEU A 17 2.63 0.61 12.71
C LEU A 17 1.27 1.07 13.27
N ALA A 18 0.37 0.12 13.54
CA ALA A 18 -0.93 0.39 14.17
C ALA A 18 -0.83 0.59 15.69
N ALA A 19 0.32 0.35 16.31
CA ALA A 19 0.47 0.40 17.75
C ALA A 19 0.21 1.82 18.26
N GLY A 20 -0.80 1.96 19.13
CA GLY A 20 -1.17 3.25 19.71
C GLY A 20 -1.97 4.18 18.79
N VAL A 21 -2.44 3.70 17.64
CA VAL A 21 -3.31 4.44 16.72
C VAL A 21 -4.71 3.82 16.71
N PRO A 22 -5.68 4.36 17.46
CA PRO A 22 -7.04 3.79 17.58
C PRO A 22 -7.80 3.66 16.26
N GLU A 23 -7.43 4.43 15.24
CA GLU A 23 -8.03 4.45 13.90
C GLU A 23 -7.46 3.35 13.00
N ALA A 24 -6.32 2.76 13.36
CA ALA A 24 -5.66 1.73 12.59
C ALA A 24 -6.43 0.40 12.66
N ARG A 25 -6.77 -0.16 11.50
CA ARG A 25 -7.49 -1.43 11.37
C ARG A 25 -6.76 -2.31 10.35
N VAL A 26 -6.16 -3.39 10.84
CA VAL A 26 -5.45 -4.35 9.99
C VAL A 26 -6.45 -5.37 9.44
N VAL A 27 -6.38 -5.61 8.13
CA VAL A 27 -7.26 -6.53 7.39
C VAL A 27 -6.40 -7.58 6.69
N LEU A 28 -6.80 -8.85 6.73
CA LEU A 28 -6.05 -9.93 6.11
C LEU A 28 -6.22 -9.95 4.59
N LEU A 29 -5.11 -10.15 3.88
CA LEU A 29 -5.04 -10.52 2.47
C LEU A 29 -4.65 -12.00 2.33
N GLY A 30 -4.48 -12.45 1.10
CA GLY A 30 -3.86 -13.73 0.80
C GLY A 30 -2.36 -13.73 1.11
N GLN A 31 -1.77 -14.93 1.14
CA GLN A 31 -0.31 -15.14 1.19
C GLN A 31 0.39 -14.49 2.40
N HIS A 32 -0.26 -14.50 3.57
CA HIS A 32 0.26 -13.94 4.83
C HIS A 32 0.53 -12.43 4.79
N LEU A 33 0.01 -11.75 3.78
CA LEU A 33 -0.01 -10.30 3.74
C LEU A 33 -1.28 -9.78 4.39
N SER A 34 -1.17 -8.55 4.84
CA SER A 34 -2.24 -7.78 5.43
C SER A 34 -2.23 -6.38 4.84
N LEU A 35 -3.35 -5.71 4.98
CA LEU A 35 -3.61 -4.36 4.52
C LEU A 35 -3.97 -3.50 5.73
N LEU A 36 -3.42 -2.29 5.78
CA LEU A 36 -3.88 -1.22 6.64
C LEU A 36 -4.45 -0.12 5.74
N PRO A 37 -5.78 -0.07 5.54
CA PRO A 37 -6.41 0.93 4.70
C PRO A 37 -6.19 2.34 5.25
N MET A 38 -5.73 3.25 4.39
CA MET A 38 -5.48 4.66 4.70
C MET A 38 -6.79 5.45 4.63
N THR A 39 -7.65 5.23 5.63
CA THR A 39 -8.86 6.04 5.82
C THR A 39 -8.51 7.48 6.18
N ASN A 40 -9.48 8.39 6.03
CA ASN A 40 -9.27 9.79 6.41
C ASN A 40 -8.92 9.92 7.91
N ALA A 41 -9.58 9.14 8.77
CA ALA A 41 -9.28 9.15 10.21
C ALA A 41 -7.85 8.67 10.50
N LEU A 42 -7.38 7.62 9.81
CA LEU A 42 -6.00 7.16 9.96
C LEU A 42 -5.01 8.18 9.41
N PHE A 43 -5.30 8.77 8.25
CA PHE A 43 -4.48 9.81 7.64
C PHE A 43 -4.26 10.98 8.59
N ASP A 44 -5.33 11.50 9.20
CA ASP A 44 -5.26 12.61 10.15
C ASP A 44 -4.46 12.21 11.41
N ALA A 45 -4.66 10.99 11.91
CA ALA A 45 -3.99 10.49 13.12
C ALA A 45 -2.47 10.31 12.96
N VAL A 46 -2.00 9.94 11.76
CA VAL A 46 -0.56 9.67 11.51
C VAL A 46 0.17 10.83 10.83
N THR A 47 -0.55 11.86 10.39
CA THR A 47 0.05 13.06 9.79
C THR A 47 0.83 13.85 10.84
N VAL A 48 2.11 14.08 10.57
CA VAL A 48 2.98 14.89 11.43
C VAL A 48 3.17 16.28 10.84
N ALA A 49 2.70 17.30 11.55
CA ALA A 49 2.82 18.70 11.13
C ALA A 49 4.29 19.10 10.90
N GLY A 50 4.59 19.64 9.71
CA GLY A 50 5.94 20.05 9.31
C GLY A 50 6.89 18.91 8.92
N ALA A 51 6.42 17.66 8.90
CA ALA A 51 7.19 16.55 8.35
C ALA A 51 7.18 16.56 6.80
N PRO A 52 8.17 15.95 6.14
CA PRO A 52 8.16 15.80 4.69
C PRO A 52 6.97 14.96 4.20
N GLU A 53 6.39 15.37 3.07
CA GLU A 53 5.44 14.57 2.31
C GLU A 53 6.15 13.44 1.55
N LEU A 54 5.36 12.49 1.04
CA LEU A 54 5.87 11.40 0.22
C LEU A 54 5.59 11.70 -1.26
N ASP A 55 6.64 11.97 -2.02
CA ASP A 55 6.53 12.33 -3.44
C ASP A 55 5.92 11.21 -4.28
N GLY A 56 5.04 11.57 -5.22
CA GLY A 56 4.40 10.63 -6.15
C GLY A 56 3.14 9.96 -5.63
N PHE A 57 2.64 10.38 -4.47
CA PHE A 57 1.41 9.91 -3.84
C PHE A 57 0.47 11.07 -3.56
N TRP A 58 -0.84 10.83 -3.73
CA TRP A 58 -1.86 11.88 -3.57
C TRP A 58 -2.52 11.84 -2.18
N LYS A 59 -2.48 10.72 -1.46
CA LYS A 59 -3.07 10.53 -0.12
C LYS A 59 -2.08 9.95 0.90
N ALA A 60 -0.78 10.23 0.75
CA ALA A 60 0.21 9.87 1.75
C ALA A 60 0.30 10.91 2.87
N PRO A 61 0.08 10.54 4.15
CA PRO A 61 0.21 11.48 5.26
C PRO A 61 1.67 11.93 5.45
N ALA A 62 1.86 13.20 5.82
CA ALA A 62 3.19 13.76 6.04
C ALA A 62 3.91 12.99 7.17
N GLY A 63 5.16 12.61 6.93
CA GLY A 63 5.94 11.78 7.85
C GLY A 63 5.77 10.26 7.69
N LEU A 64 4.82 9.78 6.87
CA LEU A 64 4.59 8.35 6.65
C LEU A 64 5.86 7.60 6.22
N GLY A 65 6.66 8.18 5.33
CA GLY A 65 7.89 7.56 4.85
C GLY A 65 8.89 7.24 5.97
N ARG A 66 8.92 8.04 7.06
CA ARG A 66 9.76 7.76 8.24
C ARG A 66 9.19 6.62 9.07
N LEU A 67 7.87 6.57 9.25
CA LEU A 67 7.20 5.47 9.96
C LEU A 67 7.43 4.15 9.23
N LEU A 68 7.25 4.12 7.90
CA LEU A 68 7.47 2.92 7.08
C LEU A 68 8.94 2.50 7.09
N ALA A 69 9.88 3.45 7.05
CA ALA A 69 11.29 3.13 7.22
C ALA A 69 11.54 2.46 8.58
N ALA A 70 11.02 3.01 9.68
CA ALA A 70 11.20 2.46 11.03
C ALA A 70 10.63 1.04 11.17
N CYS A 71 9.34 0.85 10.85
CA CYS A 71 8.69 -0.46 10.96
C CYS A 71 9.27 -1.48 9.97
N SER A 72 9.90 -1.03 8.87
CA SER A 72 10.49 -1.96 7.91
C SER A 72 11.71 -2.74 8.42
N ALA A 73 12.16 -2.47 9.66
CA ALA A 73 13.20 -3.23 10.35
C ALA A 73 12.77 -4.67 10.68
N THR A 74 11.47 -4.91 10.92
CA THR A 74 10.92 -6.22 11.27
C THR A 74 10.41 -7.01 10.05
N GLY A 75 10.26 -6.36 8.90
CA GLY A 75 9.88 -6.96 7.62
C GLY A 75 9.63 -5.89 6.56
N PRO A 76 9.52 -6.23 5.27
CA PRO A 76 9.24 -5.24 4.24
C PRO A 76 7.83 -4.65 4.37
N ALA A 77 7.66 -3.38 4.05
CA ALA A 77 6.39 -2.67 4.01
C ALA A 77 6.26 -1.87 2.72
N ALA A 78 5.05 -1.77 2.17
CA ALA A 78 4.76 -0.96 1.00
C ALA A 78 3.64 0.03 1.29
N TYR A 79 3.72 1.20 0.69
CA TYR A 79 2.58 2.10 0.55
C TYR A 79 2.12 2.07 -0.90
N VAL A 80 0.82 1.91 -1.10
CA VAL A 80 0.19 1.73 -2.41
C VAL A 80 -1.02 2.63 -2.58
N GLU A 81 -1.15 3.20 -3.77
CA GLU A 81 -2.31 3.97 -4.19
C GLU A 81 -2.78 3.52 -5.56
N ALA A 82 -4.10 3.50 -5.76
CA ALA A 82 -4.72 3.25 -7.06
C ALA A 82 -6.02 4.03 -7.17
N ASP A 83 -6.26 4.62 -8.34
CA ASP A 83 -7.55 5.20 -8.70
C ASP A 83 -7.87 4.83 -10.15
N TYR A 84 -8.93 4.05 -10.36
CA TYR A 84 -9.38 3.60 -11.68
C TYR A 84 -10.85 3.88 -11.92
N PHE A 85 -11.15 4.42 -13.10
CA PHE A 85 -12.49 4.58 -13.63
C PHE A 85 -12.55 4.13 -15.09
N GLY A 86 -13.46 3.19 -15.40
CA GLY A 86 -13.67 2.72 -16.78
C GLY A 86 -12.44 2.05 -17.42
N GLY A 87 -11.54 1.46 -16.64
CA GLY A 87 -10.31 0.81 -17.14
C GLY A 87 -9.10 1.75 -17.30
N THR A 88 -9.31 3.05 -17.13
CA THR A 88 -8.26 4.08 -17.09
C THR A 88 -8.01 4.47 -15.65
N GLY A 89 -6.75 4.71 -15.27
CA GLY A 89 -6.44 5.03 -13.88
C GLY A 89 -4.96 5.07 -13.56
N THR A 90 -4.64 5.53 -12.37
CA THR A 90 -3.28 5.67 -11.87
C THR A 90 -2.96 4.58 -10.86
N GLN A 91 -1.67 4.28 -10.73
CA GLN A 91 -1.14 3.55 -9.57
C GLN A 91 0.17 4.16 -9.13
N SER A 92 0.38 4.19 -7.82
CA SER A 92 1.65 4.51 -7.20
C SER A 92 2.01 3.44 -6.17
N ALA A 93 3.30 3.12 -6.08
CA ALA A 93 3.78 2.20 -5.04
C ALA A 93 5.23 2.46 -4.67
N GLN A 94 5.56 2.28 -3.40
CA GLN A 94 6.92 2.36 -2.88
C GLN A 94 7.10 1.33 -1.77
N VAL A 95 8.30 0.74 -1.66
CA VAL A 95 8.61 -0.33 -0.70
C VAL A 95 9.81 0.05 0.14
N TRP A 96 9.68 -0.20 1.45
CA TRP A 96 10.73 -0.08 2.44
C TRP A 96 11.11 -1.45 2.96
N HIS A 97 12.41 -1.65 3.17
CA HIS A 97 12.96 -2.81 3.85
C HIS A 97 14.25 -2.42 4.58
N ALA A 98 14.38 -2.86 5.84
CA ALA A 98 15.53 -2.58 6.69
C ALA A 98 15.88 -1.07 6.77
N GLY A 99 14.87 -0.22 6.91
CA GLY A 99 15.04 1.23 7.06
C GLY A 99 15.26 2.00 5.76
N LYS A 100 15.24 1.33 4.60
CA LYS A 100 15.60 1.92 3.30
C LYS A 100 14.50 1.71 2.27
N VAL A 101 14.39 2.63 1.33
CA VAL A 101 13.59 2.44 0.12
C VAL A 101 14.29 1.42 -0.77
N VAL A 102 13.61 0.32 -1.09
CA VAL A 102 14.14 -0.77 -1.92
C VAL A 102 13.42 -0.92 -3.27
N LEU A 103 12.31 -0.21 -3.45
CA LEU A 103 11.59 -0.05 -4.71
C LEU A 103 10.80 1.27 -4.69
N GLY A 104 10.82 1.99 -5.82
CA GLY A 104 9.97 3.16 -6.04
C GLY A 104 10.52 4.51 -5.53
N PRO A 105 9.70 5.57 -5.56
CA PRO A 105 8.29 5.54 -5.98
C PRO A 105 8.13 5.14 -7.44
N LEU A 106 7.27 4.15 -7.69
CA LEU A 106 6.82 3.77 -9.02
C LEU A 106 5.49 4.45 -9.27
N HIS A 107 5.31 5.02 -10.45
CA HIS A 107 4.06 5.63 -10.87
C HIS A 107 3.65 5.10 -12.24
N LYS A 108 2.35 4.91 -12.42
CA LYS A 108 1.69 4.65 -13.70
C LYS A 108 0.60 5.68 -13.86
N GLY A 109 0.70 6.52 -14.88
CA GLY A 109 -0.29 7.53 -15.23
C GLY A 109 -1.53 6.93 -15.91
N GLU A 110 -2.61 7.70 -16.01
CA GLU A 110 -3.92 7.26 -16.50
C GLU A 110 -3.87 6.45 -17.80
N ARG A 111 -3.15 6.97 -18.80
CA ARG A 111 -3.08 6.42 -20.17
C ARG A 111 -1.79 5.68 -20.47
N GLU A 112 -0.93 5.51 -19.46
CA GLU A 112 0.33 4.79 -19.62
C GLU A 112 0.07 3.29 -19.66
N MET A 113 0.90 2.59 -20.43
CA MET A 113 0.92 1.13 -20.41
C MET A 113 1.70 0.67 -19.18
N PHE A 114 1.37 -0.50 -18.65
CA PHE A 114 2.18 -1.10 -17.59
C PHE A 114 3.57 -1.44 -18.13
N ALA A 115 4.58 -1.30 -17.26
CA ALA A 115 5.91 -1.79 -17.54
C ALA A 115 5.91 -3.32 -17.72
N ALA A 116 6.94 -3.85 -18.38
CA ALA A 116 7.09 -5.30 -18.58
C ALA A 116 7.09 -6.09 -17.25
N ASP A 117 7.57 -5.47 -16.17
CA ASP A 117 7.64 -6.08 -14.83
C ASP A 117 6.31 -6.08 -14.06
N GLY A 118 5.25 -5.51 -14.67
CA GLY A 118 3.89 -5.42 -14.13
C GLY A 118 3.52 -4.04 -13.60
N SER A 119 2.34 -3.95 -12.98
CA SER A 119 1.84 -2.73 -12.36
C SER A 119 2.67 -2.30 -11.14
N PRO A 120 2.71 -1.00 -10.77
CA PRO A 120 3.40 -0.55 -9.56
C PRO A 120 3.05 -1.35 -8.31
N ILE A 121 1.76 -1.64 -8.09
CA ILE A 121 1.30 -2.40 -6.93
C ILE A 121 1.76 -3.86 -7.00
N SER A 122 1.64 -4.52 -8.16
CA SER A 122 2.06 -5.92 -8.30
C SER A 122 3.58 -6.08 -8.11
N GLN A 123 4.37 -5.11 -8.59
CA GLN A 123 5.81 -5.06 -8.31
C GLN A 123 6.12 -4.88 -6.81
N ALA A 124 5.35 -4.03 -6.11
CA ALA A 124 5.52 -3.85 -4.66
C ALA A 124 5.14 -5.10 -3.87
N LEU A 125 4.00 -5.73 -4.16
CA LEU A 125 3.55 -6.97 -3.53
C LEU A 125 4.57 -8.10 -3.68
N ARG A 126 5.21 -8.21 -4.85
CA ARG A 126 6.30 -9.17 -5.09
C ARG A 126 7.48 -8.96 -4.12
N ARG A 127 7.82 -7.71 -3.81
CA ARG A 127 8.85 -7.38 -2.80
C ARG A 127 8.43 -7.72 -1.37
N LEU A 128 7.12 -7.79 -1.12
CA LEU A 128 6.58 -8.25 0.16
C LEU A 128 6.51 -9.79 0.27
N GLY A 129 6.83 -10.51 -0.82
CA GLY A 129 6.80 -11.97 -0.87
C GLY A 129 5.56 -12.57 -1.54
N ALA A 130 4.68 -11.76 -2.12
CA ALA A 130 3.57 -12.29 -2.91
C ALA A 130 4.07 -12.98 -4.17
N ALA A 131 3.49 -14.13 -4.49
CA ALA A 131 3.68 -14.85 -5.72
C ALA A 131 2.38 -14.83 -6.52
N LYS A 132 2.49 -14.54 -7.82
CA LYS A 132 1.35 -14.61 -8.76
C LYS A 132 0.73 -16.02 -8.83
N GLY A 133 1.54 -17.07 -8.90
CA GLY A 133 1.04 -18.43 -9.15
C GLY A 133 0.23 -18.50 -10.44
N ASP A 134 -0.96 -19.10 -10.38
CA ASP A 134 -1.89 -19.25 -11.50
C ASP A 134 -2.82 -18.03 -11.71
N HIS A 135 -2.68 -16.98 -10.88
CA HIS A 135 -3.46 -15.74 -11.00
C HIS A 135 -2.98 -14.87 -12.16
N VAL A 136 -3.63 -13.72 -12.40
CA VAL A 136 -3.21 -12.77 -13.44
C VAL A 136 -1.94 -12.02 -13.04
N ASP A 137 -1.84 -11.62 -11.78
CA ASP A 137 -0.69 -10.94 -11.17
C ASP A 137 -0.75 -11.03 -9.63
N GLU A 138 0.24 -10.44 -8.95
CA GLU A 138 0.29 -10.43 -7.48
C GLU A 138 -0.91 -9.69 -6.85
N PHE A 139 -1.46 -8.67 -7.53
CA PHE A 139 -2.66 -7.95 -7.07
C PHE A 139 -3.87 -8.88 -6.96
N ASP A 140 -4.13 -9.67 -8.01
CA ASP A 140 -5.18 -10.69 -8.00
C ASP A 140 -4.88 -11.80 -6.98
N ALA A 141 -3.64 -12.27 -6.94
CA ALA A 141 -3.23 -13.40 -6.10
C ALA A 141 -3.34 -13.16 -4.59
N VAL A 142 -3.22 -11.91 -4.13
CA VAL A 142 -3.41 -11.55 -2.70
C VAL A 142 -4.84 -11.11 -2.40
N GLY A 143 -5.70 -11.01 -3.42
CA GLY A 143 -7.10 -10.65 -3.28
C GLY A 143 -7.38 -9.17 -3.12
N LEU A 144 -6.55 -8.26 -3.66
CA LEU A 144 -6.86 -6.81 -3.64
C LEU A 144 -8.11 -6.45 -4.46
N GLY A 145 -8.60 -7.36 -5.31
CA GLY A 145 -9.87 -7.19 -6.03
C GLY A 145 -11.14 -7.37 -5.18
N ARG A 146 -11.04 -7.79 -3.90
CA ARG A 146 -12.21 -8.09 -3.05
C ARG A 146 -13.10 -6.87 -2.79
N HIS A 147 -12.49 -5.70 -2.60
CA HIS A 147 -13.20 -4.45 -2.36
C HIS A 147 -12.74 -3.39 -3.34
N ARG A 148 -13.66 -2.53 -3.77
CA ARG A 148 -13.39 -1.49 -4.77
C ARG A 148 -13.10 -0.13 -4.17
N ARG A 149 -13.28 0.06 -2.86
CA ARG A 149 -12.99 1.32 -2.18
C ARG A 149 -12.19 1.03 -0.91
N THR A 150 -11.27 1.94 -0.57
CA THR A 150 -10.47 1.86 0.66
C THR A 150 -11.34 1.62 1.90
N ASP A 151 -12.44 2.34 2.04
CA ASP A 151 -13.33 2.24 3.20
C ASP A 151 -14.08 0.90 3.27
N ASP A 152 -14.35 0.27 2.13
CA ASP A 152 -15.09 -1.01 2.08
C ASP A 152 -14.29 -2.16 2.73
N TRP A 153 -12.96 -2.03 2.85
CA TRP A 153 -12.11 -2.99 3.54
C TRP A 153 -12.34 -3.05 5.05
N LEU A 154 -12.94 -2.01 5.63
CA LEU A 154 -13.27 -1.95 7.06
C LEU A 154 -14.68 -2.49 7.37
N SER A 155 -15.44 -2.86 6.34
CA SER A 155 -16.77 -3.44 6.51
C SER A 155 -16.67 -4.93 6.87
N PRO A 156 -17.58 -5.44 7.73
CA PRO A 156 -17.61 -6.85 8.15
C PRO A 156 -18.01 -7.82 7.03
#